data_AF-X8JGK1-F1
#
_entry.id   AF-X8JGK1-F1
#
_cell.length_a   1.000
_cell.length_b   1.000
_cell.length_c   1.000
_cell.angle_alpha   90.00
_cell.angle_beta   90.00
_cell.angle_gamma   90.00
#
_symmetry.space_group_name_H-M   'P 1'
#
loop_
_entity.id
_entity.type
_entity.pdbx_description
1 polymer ?
#
loop_
_entity_poly.entity_id
_entity_poly.type
_entity_poly.pdbx_seq_one_letter_code
_entity_poly.pdbx_strand_id
1 'polypeptide(L)'
;MGPTEYAQASSHTSPSPMRLDSESKQAGLSAVSRISQLATGGQLLSPPEVVMSIDVPSLVSAMRLSLDILTIKRLASPAIVKGCLLLIKITTDRRSGPTSPFSYEYERMCFRLLVVSLNVCLLFRWGKLDDLLEVPGLIQPEQAAYLVVDTKVPAEVLDQLIVADMGGNCDWVFGWFTTTQHPIQPLLLSQTDVAYLLKLLWDDRKNWLQAMISYANPGQSGLMFLFSRYVVYERDFQYNSAWETIRERVFELAVRYSLIADRDQLPATCAISDANAYPWHPTKIIPMHVDAEDSRTIMTSFIKRLSLNDDMDMIKRRDPTVMLRIVPRAADETCQDLLPEVIRQTIKYGWAYVIAVTPDEERLSGDMSDQFNTFVHMQFTSLMILVKPYEFDSYSLTPSIRTQILDVLKQEDLLDWTIRMIIRLNGSNPNRRSDALNVTHAFFVALCKGVASSELEYYFLDYVPDWLKLGRHLQILGTCVYATSSESHRQHYEKCLETWLKIAHVLGILSATESHVGSPVLAELALTAHTAITVVNQWPGSMETLLQLLGRCPFPQQVPDTPRRAITTR
;
A
#
# COMPACT_ATOMS: atom_id res chain seq x y z
N MET A 1 -10.68 -11.20 53.84
CA MET A 1 -11.88 -12.05 54.04
C MET A 1 -12.11 -12.77 52.73
N GLY A 2 -11.87 -14.08 52.71
CA GLY A 2 -12.18 -14.92 51.55
C GLY A 2 -13.67 -15.34 51.54
N PRO A 3 -13.99 -16.48 50.94
CA PRO A 3 -14.58 -16.55 49.59
C PRO A 3 -15.86 -17.42 49.56
N THR A 4 -16.57 -17.42 48.43
CA THR A 4 -17.52 -18.50 48.03
C THR A 4 -17.59 -18.48 46.50
N GLU A 5 -16.95 -19.43 45.79
CA GLU A 5 -17.47 -20.76 45.46
C GLU A 5 -18.87 -20.74 44.84
N TYR A 6 -18.90 -20.81 43.50
CA TYR A 6 -19.81 -21.70 42.78
C TYR A 6 -19.11 -22.21 41.52
N ALA A 7 -18.72 -23.49 41.57
CA ALA A 7 -18.37 -24.29 40.41
C ALA A 7 -19.65 -24.83 39.77
N GLN A 8 -19.69 -24.90 38.44
CA GLN A 8 -20.25 -26.06 37.76
C GLN A 8 -19.62 -26.22 36.38
N ALA A 9 -19.00 -27.38 36.20
CA ALA A 9 -18.30 -27.81 35.02
C ALA A 9 -19.26 -28.02 33.85
N SER A 10 -19.13 -27.21 32.80
CA SER A 10 -19.56 -27.57 31.46
C SER A 10 -18.49 -28.44 30.84
N SER A 11 -18.82 -29.72 30.62
CA SER A 11 -18.06 -30.60 29.75
C SER A 11 -18.02 -29.98 28.35
N HIS A 12 -16.96 -29.23 28.05
CA HIS A 12 -16.65 -28.79 26.69
C HIS A 12 -16.34 -30.04 25.86
N THR A 13 -17.38 -30.60 25.23
CA THR A 13 -17.19 -31.41 24.03
C THR A 13 -16.52 -30.51 23.01
N SER A 14 -15.21 -30.70 22.82
CA SER A 14 -14.46 -30.02 21.78
C SER A 14 -15.22 -30.15 20.46
N PRO A 15 -15.51 -29.04 19.76
CA PRO A 15 -16.20 -29.10 18.48
C PRO A 15 -15.41 -30.04 17.55
N SER A 16 -16.11 -30.98 16.94
CA SER A 16 -15.48 -31.87 15.96
C SER A 16 -15.18 -31.07 14.70
N PRO A 17 -14.03 -31.31 14.04
CA PRO A 17 -13.66 -30.59 12.82
C PRO A 17 -14.75 -30.70 11.76
N MET A 18 -14.93 -29.64 10.95
CA MET A 18 -15.88 -29.60 9.85
C MET A 18 -15.58 -30.74 8.86
N ARG A 19 -16.20 -31.90 9.09
CA ARG A 19 -16.05 -33.10 8.28
C ARG A 19 -17.21 -33.19 7.32
N LEU A 20 -16.88 -33.39 6.04
CA LEU A 20 -17.90 -33.70 5.04
C LEU A 20 -18.47 -35.09 5.32
N ASP A 21 -19.78 -35.21 5.19
CA ASP A 21 -20.41 -36.51 5.13
C ASP A 21 -19.95 -37.28 3.87
N SER A 22 -20.16 -38.60 3.86
CA SER A 22 -19.68 -39.46 2.78
C SER A 22 -20.33 -39.14 1.42
N GLU A 23 -21.56 -38.64 1.42
CA GLU A 23 -22.32 -38.32 0.21
C GLU A 23 -21.79 -37.03 -0.42
N SER A 24 -21.64 -35.97 0.38
CA SER A 24 -21.03 -34.70 0.01
C SER A 24 -19.61 -34.89 -0.54
N LYS A 25 -18.82 -35.75 0.11
CA LYS A 25 -17.47 -36.12 -0.36
C LYS A 25 -17.51 -36.80 -1.71
N GLN A 26 -18.39 -37.79 -1.90
CA GLN A 26 -18.50 -38.51 -3.17
C GLN A 26 -19.00 -37.62 -4.31
N ALA A 27 -19.97 -36.76 -4.03
CA ALA A 27 -20.48 -35.76 -4.97
C ALA A 27 -19.37 -34.79 -5.41
N GLY A 28 -18.58 -34.28 -4.46
CA GLY A 28 -17.44 -33.41 -4.74
C GLY A 28 -16.37 -34.10 -5.58
N LEU A 29 -16.02 -35.35 -5.26
CA LEU A 29 -15.03 -36.13 -6.03
C LEU A 29 -15.51 -36.39 -7.45
N SER A 30 -16.79 -36.72 -7.62
CA SER A 30 -17.40 -36.89 -8.95
C SER A 30 -17.37 -35.59 -9.75
N ALA A 31 -17.70 -34.46 -9.13
CA ALA A 31 -17.63 -33.15 -9.78
C ALA A 31 -16.20 -32.78 -10.20
N VAL A 32 -15.21 -32.94 -9.33
CA VAL A 32 -13.79 -32.71 -9.63
C VAL A 32 -13.30 -33.60 -10.78
N SER A 33 -13.72 -34.86 -10.82
CA SER A 33 -13.39 -35.77 -11.91
C SER A 33 -13.92 -35.28 -13.25
N ARG A 34 -15.20 -34.83 -13.30
CA ARG A 34 -15.81 -34.28 -14.52
C ARG A 34 -15.11 -33.02 -15.00
N ILE A 35 -14.78 -32.10 -14.08
CA ILE A 35 -14.03 -30.88 -14.40
C ILE A 35 -12.64 -31.22 -14.94
N SER A 36 -11.94 -32.16 -14.31
CA SER A 36 -10.59 -32.58 -14.73
C SER A 36 -10.57 -33.21 -16.14
N GLN A 37 -11.63 -33.94 -16.51
CA GLN A 37 -11.75 -34.56 -17.83
C GLN A 37 -11.77 -33.53 -18.97
N LEU A 38 -12.23 -32.29 -18.72
CA LEU A 38 -12.17 -31.20 -19.71
C LEU A 38 -10.73 -30.84 -20.09
N ALA A 39 -9.79 -30.94 -19.15
CA ALA A 39 -8.39 -30.60 -19.40
C ALA A 39 -7.63 -31.68 -20.18
N THR A 40 -8.04 -32.95 -20.05
CA THR A 40 -7.41 -34.13 -20.67
C THR A 40 -8.11 -34.58 -21.95
N GLY A 41 -9.32 -34.10 -22.21
CA GLY A 41 -10.15 -34.52 -23.34
C GLY A 41 -9.60 -34.09 -24.70
N GLY A 42 -8.77 -34.96 -25.29
CA GLY A 42 -8.55 -34.97 -26.73
C GLY A 42 -9.76 -35.58 -27.44
N GLN A 43 -10.44 -34.78 -28.26
CA GLN A 43 -11.22 -35.18 -29.45
C GLN A 43 -12.48 -36.08 -29.34
N LEU A 44 -12.82 -36.73 -28.21
CA LEU A 44 -13.91 -37.74 -28.23
C LEU A 44 -15.32 -37.26 -27.84
N LEU A 45 -15.48 -36.10 -27.20
CA LEU A 45 -16.80 -35.51 -26.94
C LEU A 45 -16.80 -34.06 -27.39
N SER A 46 -17.88 -33.68 -28.09
CA SER A 46 -18.12 -32.30 -28.49
C SER A 46 -18.04 -31.42 -27.23
N PRO A 47 -17.19 -30.36 -27.20
CA PRO A 47 -17.08 -29.44 -26.06
C PRO A 47 -18.41 -28.96 -25.45
N PRO A 48 -19.53 -28.84 -26.20
CA PRO A 48 -20.81 -28.46 -25.63
C PRO A 48 -21.41 -29.41 -24.60
N GLU A 49 -21.32 -30.72 -24.80
CA GLU A 49 -22.10 -31.69 -24.03
C GLU A 49 -21.55 -31.85 -22.61
N VAL A 50 -20.22 -31.91 -22.48
CA VAL A 50 -19.57 -32.04 -21.16
C VAL A 50 -19.73 -30.75 -20.35
N VAL A 51 -19.62 -29.58 -20.98
CA VAL A 51 -19.84 -28.28 -20.31
C VAL A 51 -21.26 -28.16 -19.79
N MET A 52 -22.26 -28.62 -20.55
CA MET A 52 -23.66 -28.62 -20.10
C MET A 52 -23.93 -29.58 -18.94
N SER A 53 -23.05 -30.56 -18.69
CA SER A 53 -23.19 -31.49 -17.57
C SER A 53 -22.65 -30.96 -16.24
N ILE A 54 -21.89 -29.86 -16.25
CA ILE A 54 -21.32 -29.23 -15.05
C ILE A 54 -22.12 -27.98 -14.75
N ASP A 55 -22.97 -28.05 -13.74
CA ASP A 55 -23.84 -26.98 -13.25
C ASP A 55 -23.30 -26.33 -11.97
N VAL A 56 -23.96 -25.28 -11.47
CA VAL A 56 -23.57 -24.60 -10.22
C VAL A 56 -23.55 -25.57 -9.02
N PRO A 57 -24.55 -26.45 -8.80
CA PRO A 57 -24.48 -27.48 -7.76
C PRO A 57 -23.24 -28.38 -7.83
N SER A 58 -22.82 -28.77 -9.04
CA SER A 58 -21.58 -29.54 -9.23
C SER A 58 -20.34 -28.76 -8.79
N LEU A 59 -20.24 -27.48 -9.16
CA LEU A 59 -19.13 -26.60 -8.74
C LEU A 59 -19.12 -26.39 -7.22
N VAL A 60 -20.29 -26.18 -6.60
CA VAL A 60 -20.44 -26.07 -5.15
C VAL A 60 -20.00 -27.37 -4.47
N SER A 61 -20.38 -28.54 -5.02
CA SER A 61 -19.97 -29.84 -4.50
C SER A 61 -18.45 -30.04 -4.58
N ALA A 62 -17.82 -29.62 -5.69
CA ALA A 62 -16.36 -29.63 -5.82
C ALA A 62 -15.70 -28.68 -4.81
N MET A 63 -16.23 -27.46 -4.66
CA MET A 63 -15.73 -26.45 -3.72
C MET A 63 -15.81 -26.93 -2.26
N ARG A 64 -16.84 -27.72 -1.90
CA ARG A 64 -16.97 -28.30 -0.55
C ARG A 64 -15.78 -29.15 -0.15
N LEU A 65 -15.09 -29.81 -1.08
CA LEU A 65 -13.87 -30.58 -0.79
C LEU A 65 -12.74 -29.73 -0.20
N SER A 66 -12.78 -28.41 -0.41
CA SER A 66 -11.81 -27.48 0.17
C SER A 66 -12.11 -27.12 1.64
N LEU A 67 -13.28 -27.51 2.16
CA LEU A 67 -13.65 -27.27 3.56
C LEU A 67 -13.00 -28.31 4.48
N ASP A 68 -12.87 -29.55 4.02
CA ASP A 68 -12.30 -30.66 4.79
C ASP A 68 -10.81 -30.88 4.45
N ILE A 69 -10.00 -30.91 5.50
CA ILE A 69 -8.55 -31.10 5.45
C ILE A 69 -8.15 -32.44 4.83
N LEU A 70 -8.98 -33.48 4.97
CA LEU A 70 -8.72 -34.79 4.39
C LEU A 70 -9.00 -34.85 2.88
N THR A 71 -9.81 -33.91 2.37
CA THR A 71 -10.19 -33.87 0.97
C THR A 71 -9.52 -32.76 0.19
N ILE A 72 -8.97 -31.73 0.85
CA ILE A 72 -8.35 -30.59 0.14
C ILE A 72 -7.21 -31.01 -0.79
N LYS A 73 -6.42 -32.03 -0.41
CA LYS A 73 -5.35 -32.59 -1.26
C LYS A 73 -5.87 -33.13 -2.59
N ARG A 74 -7.16 -33.47 -2.71
CA ARG A 74 -7.80 -33.88 -3.96
C ARG A 74 -7.94 -32.74 -4.97
N LEU A 75 -7.84 -31.49 -4.50
CA LEU A 75 -7.82 -30.30 -5.35
C LEU A 75 -6.43 -29.96 -5.90
N ALA A 76 -5.38 -30.67 -5.47
CA ALA A 76 -3.99 -30.52 -5.94
C ALA A 76 -3.75 -31.11 -7.35
N SER A 77 -4.65 -30.83 -8.30
CA SER A 77 -4.58 -31.34 -9.66
C SER A 77 -4.58 -30.20 -10.69
N PRO A 78 -3.54 -30.09 -11.54
CA PRO A 78 -3.50 -29.13 -12.64
C PRO A 78 -4.68 -29.23 -13.60
N ALA A 79 -5.21 -30.45 -13.78
CA ALA A 79 -6.36 -30.68 -14.63
C ALA A 79 -7.62 -29.96 -14.13
N ILE A 80 -7.76 -29.76 -12.81
CA ILE A 80 -8.88 -28.99 -12.23
C ILE A 80 -8.72 -27.51 -12.56
N VAL A 81 -7.52 -26.96 -12.35
CA VAL A 81 -7.21 -25.54 -12.66
C VAL A 81 -7.51 -25.24 -14.13
N LYS A 82 -6.99 -26.07 -15.03
CA LYS A 82 -7.24 -25.95 -16.47
C LYS A 82 -8.71 -26.18 -16.84
N GLY A 83 -9.36 -27.17 -16.24
CA GLY A 83 -10.78 -27.45 -16.46
C GLY A 83 -11.68 -26.27 -16.10
N CYS A 84 -11.44 -25.64 -14.95
CA CYS A 84 -12.17 -24.44 -14.52
C CYS A 84 -11.93 -23.27 -15.49
N LEU A 85 -10.71 -23.08 -15.96
CA LEU A 85 -10.39 -22.05 -16.96
C LEU A 85 -11.13 -22.29 -18.28
N LEU A 86 -11.18 -23.54 -18.75
CA LEU A 86 -11.92 -23.91 -19.95
C LEU A 86 -13.43 -23.69 -19.79
N LEU A 87 -14.00 -23.98 -18.62
CA LEU A 87 -15.41 -23.69 -18.33
C LEU A 87 -15.70 -22.20 -18.48
N ILE A 88 -14.91 -21.35 -17.82
CA ILE A 88 -15.05 -19.89 -17.92
C ILE A 88 -14.92 -19.45 -19.39
N LYS A 89 -13.89 -19.94 -20.09
CA LYS A 89 -13.66 -19.57 -21.48
C LYS A 89 -14.84 -19.93 -22.38
N ILE A 90 -15.35 -21.16 -22.29
CA ILE A 90 -16.46 -21.62 -23.12
C ILE A 90 -17.74 -20.86 -22.81
N THR A 91 -18.04 -20.56 -21.54
CA THR A 91 -19.26 -19.83 -21.19
C THR A 91 -19.18 -18.36 -21.57
N THR A 92 -18.01 -17.73 -21.43
CA THR A 92 -17.77 -16.36 -21.91
C THR A 92 -17.90 -16.27 -23.42
N ASP A 93 -17.28 -17.18 -24.19
CA ASP A 93 -17.30 -17.17 -25.66
C ASP A 93 -18.71 -17.41 -26.24
N ARG A 94 -19.58 -18.10 -25.51
CA ARG A 94 -20.97 -18.38 -25.92
C ARG A 94 -21.90 -17.19 -25.76
N ARG A 95 -21.59 -16.25 -24.88
CA ARG A 95 -22.48 -15.13 -24.60
C ARG A 95 -22.30 -14.08 -25.70
N SER A 96 -23.38 -13.81 -26.42
CA SER A 96 -23.44 -12.69 -27.35
C SER A 96 -23.60 -11.39 -26.55
N GLY A 97 -22.50 -10.72 -26.24
CA GLY A 97 -22.51 -9.38 -25.64
C GLY A 97 -21.42 -9.14 -24.59
N PRO A 98 -21.21 -7.88 -24.18
CA PRO A 98 -20.20 -7.48 -23.21
C PRO A 98 -20.63 -7.78 -21.76
N THR A 99 -21.08 -9.00 -21.47
CA THR A 99 -21.47 -9.38 -20.12
C THR A 99 -20.27 -9.83 -19.31
N SER A 100 -20.03 -9.17 -18.18
CA SER A 100 -18.95 -9.48 -17.23
C SER A 100 -19.01 -10.95 -16.75
N PRO A 101 -17.91 -11.73 -16.83
CA PRO A 101 -17.84 -13.06 -16.21
C PRO A 101 -18.10 -13.01 -14.69
N PHE A 102 -17.71 -11.95 -13.99
CA PHE A 102 -17.90 -11.84 -12.54
C PHE A 102 -19.33 -11.50 -12.12
N SER A 103 -20.22 -11.18 -13.06
CA SER A 103 -21.63 -10.91 -12.76
C SER A 103 -22.46 -12.17 -12.50
N TYR A 104 -21.99 -13.34 -12.95
CA TYR A 104 -22.76 -14.59 -12.91
C TYR A 104 -22.20 -15.57 -11.89
N GLU A 105 -23.10 -16.25 -11.18
CA GLU A 105 -22.71 -17.19 -10.13
C GLU A 105 -21.86 -18.35 -10.66
N TYR A 106 -22.17 -18.86 -11.85
CA TYR A 106 -21.45 -19.98 -12.45
C TYR A 106 -19.97 -19.67 -12.68
N GLU A 107 -19.67 -18.62 -13.44
CA GLU A 107 -18.31 -18.20 -13.72
C GLU A 107 -17.56 -17.78 -12.46
N ARG A 108 -18.22 -17.10 -11.51
CA ARG A 108 -17.63 -16.80 -10.20
C ARG A 108 -17.22 -18.07 -9.45
N MET A 109 -18.07 -19.10 -9.43
CA MET A 109 -17.75 -20.35 -8.75
C MET A 109 -16.63 -21.12 -9.45
N CYS A 110 -16.61 -21.13 -10.79
CA CYS A 110 -15.47 -21.65 -11.56
C CYS A 110 -14.17 -20.92 -11.20
N PHE A 111 -14.19 -19.59 -11.12
CA PHE A 111 -13.02 -18.80 -10.77
C PHE A 111 -12.54 -19.06 -9.34
N ARG A 112 -13.47 -19.13 -8.36
CA ARG A 112 -13.13 -19.47 -6.97
C ARG A 112 -12.48 -20.85 -6.86
N LEU A 113 -13.06 -21.86 -7.52
CA LEU A 113 -12.50 -23.21 -7.53
C LEU A 113 -11.13 -23.25 -8.22
N LEU A 114 -10.96 -22.50 -9.33
CA LEU A 114 -9.67 -22.34 -10.01
C LEU A 114 -8.61 -21.82 -9.04
N VAL A 115 -8.89 -20.73 -8.32
CA VAL A 115 -7.92 -20.11 -7.39
C VAL A 115 -7.59 -21.04 -6.23
N VAL A 116 -8.59 -21.70 -5.62
CA VAL A 116 -8.32 -22.66 -4.53
C VAL A 116 -7.48 -23.83 -5.03
N SER A 117 -7.84 -24.43 -6.16
CA SER A 117 -7.05 -25.52 -6.75
C SER A 117 -5.64 -25.08 -7.13
N LEU A 118 -5.47 -23.85 -7.62
CA LEU A 118 -4.15 -23.27 -7.91
C LEU A 118 -3.31 -23.17 -6.64
N ASN A 119 -3.85 -22.54 -5.59
CA ASN A 119 -3.19 -22.36 -4.30
C ASN A 119 -2.78 -23.70 -3.67
N VAL A 120 -3.68 -24.69 -3.71
CA VAL A 120 -3.41 -26.05 -3.23
C VAL A 120 -2.32 -26.73 -4.07
N CYS A 121 -2.35 -26.59 -5.40
CA CYS A 121 -1.30 -27.13 -6.28
C CYS A 121 0.07 -26.52 -5.95
N LEU A 122 0.14 -25.21 -5.69
CA LEU A 122 1.40 -24.53 -5.34
C LEU A 122 1.97 -25.07 -4.03
N LEU A 123 1.18 -25.10 -2.94
CA LEU A 123 1.62 -25.68 -1.67
C LEU A 123 2.04 -27.14 -1.79
N PHE A 124 1.30 -27.93 -2.59
CA PHE A 124 1.64 -29.33 -2.82
C PHE A 124 3.01 -29.45 -3.50
N ARG A 125 3.28 -28.64 -4.52
CA ARG A 125 4.55 -28.68 -5.26
C ARG A 125 5.73 -28.15 -4.45
N TRP A 126 5.52 -27.16 -3.58
CA TRP A 126 6.52 -26.68 -2.62
C TRP A 126 6.76 -27.65 -1.45
N GLY A 127 6.01 -28.76 -1.37
CA GLY A 127 6.09 -29.71 -0.26
C GLY A 127 5.53 -29.16 1.05
N LYS A 128 4.77 -28.06 1.01
CA LYS A 128 4.21 -27.38 2.19
C LYS A 128 2.79 -27.78 2.53
N LEU A 129 2.11 -28.45 1.61
CA LEU A 129 0.75 -28.90 1.87
C LEU A 129 0.73 -29.97 2.96
N ASP A 130 1.60 -30.97 2.89
CA ASP A 130 1.62 -32.06 3.88
C ASP A 130 2.08 -31.55 5.27
N ASP A 131 3.07 -30.65 5.33
CA ASP A 131 3.43 -29.92 6.56
C ASP A 131 2.21 -29.27 7.22
N LEU A 132 1.30 -28.70 6.42
CA LEU A 132 0.08 -28.07 6.91
C LEU A 132 -0.93 -29.09 7.47
N LEU A 133 -1.02 -30.27 6.86
CA LEU A 133 -1.94 -31.33 7.29
C LEU A 133 -1.46 -32.03 8.57
N GLU A 134 -0.17 -32.02 8.84
CA GLU A 134 0.45 -32.76 9.94
C GLU A 134 0.51 -31.98 11.27
N VAL A 135 0.40 -30.64 11.26
CA VAL A 135 0.50 -29.84 12.49
C VAL A 135 -0.78 -29.98 13.34
N PRO A 136 -0.73 -30.67 14.50
CA PRO A 136 -1.90 -30.86 15.34
C PRO A 136 -2.36 -29.53 15.93
N GLY A 137 -3.65 -29.20 15.78
CA GLY A 137 -4.25 -28.00 16.37
C GLY A 137 -4.05 -26.70 15.59
N LEU A 138 -3.39 -26.72 14.43
CA LEU A 138 -3.28 -25.54 13.56
C LEU A 138 -4.62 -25.12 12.97
N ILE A 139 -5.47 -26.11 12.69
CA ILE A 139 -6.81 -25.91 12.15
C ILE A 139 -7.77 -26.01 13.31
N GLN A 140 -8.38 -24.89 13.68
CA GLN A 140 -9.48 -24.94 14.62
C GLN A 140 -10.59 -25.79 13.98
N PRO A 141 -11.31 -26.63 14.75
CA PRO A 141 -12.33 -27.52 14.20
C PRO A 141 -13.36 -26.82 13.30
N GLU A 142 -13.60 -25.54 13.54
CA GLU A 142 -14.58 -24.72 12.85
C GLU A 142 -14.03 -24.02 11.59
N GLN A 143 -12.71 -24.06 11.34
CA GLN A 143 -12.08 -23.40 10.20
C GLN A 143 -12.06 -24.30 8.97
N ALA A 144 -12.52 -23.75 7.84
CA ALA A 144 -12.44 -24.41 6.54
C ALA A 144 -10.97 -24.56 6.10
N ALA A 145 -10.60 -25.75 5.59
CA ALA A 145 -9.21 -26.05 5.22
C ALA A 145 -8.61 -25.09 4.18
N TYR A 146 -9.40 -24.55 3.25
CA TYR A 146 -8.93 -23.56 2.28
C TYR A 146 -8.48 -22.25 2.91
N LEU A 147 -9.08 -21.83 4.04
CA LEU A 147 -8.64 -20.63 4.75
C LEU A 147 -7.22 -20.81 5.29
N VAL A 148 -6.89 -22.02 5.73
CA VAL A 148 -5.56 -22.37 6.21
C VAL A 148 -4.56 -22.35 5.04
N VAL A 149 -4.94 -22.89 3.89
CA VAL A 149 -4.16 -22.76 2.64
C VAL A 149 -3.94 -21.29 2.30
N ASP A 150 -4.97 -20.46 2.40
CA ASP A 150 -4.90 -19.03 2.12
C ASP A 150 -4.01 -18.28 3.12
N THR A 151 -3.81 -18.75 4.35
CA THR A 151 -2.82 -18.15 5.25
C THR A 151 -1.38 -18.56 4.89
N LYS A 152 -1.18 -19.75 4.32
CA LYS A 152 0.15 -20.33 4.07
C LYS A 152 0.73 -19.95 2.71
N VAL A 153 -0.10 -19.86 1.67
CA VAL A 153 0.33 -19.50 0.31
C VAL A 153 1.08 -18.17 0.25
N PRO A 154 0.60 -17.06 0.86
CA PRO A 154 1.31 -15.78 0.84
C PRO A 154 2.72 -15.87 1.39
N ALA A 155 2.91 -16.58 2.51
CA ALA A 155 4.22 -16.74 3.14
C ALA A 155 5.20 -17.45 2.19
N GLU A 156 4.75 -18.54 1.55
CA GLU A 156 5.59 -19.26 0.61
C GLU A 156 5.84 -18.44 -0.68
N VAL A 157 4.84 -17.69 -1.17
CA VAL A 157 5.03 -16.75 -2.28
C VAL A 157 6.12 -15.73 -1.97
N LEU A 158 6.17 -15.19 -0.74
CA LEU A 158 7.24 -14.28 -0.33
C LEU A 158 8.61 -14.94 -0.36
N ASP A 159 8.72 -16.16 0.18
CA ASP A 159 9.97 -16.92 0.17
C ASP A 159 10.44 -17.18 -1.26
N GLN A 160 9.53 -17.52 -2.17
CA GLN A 160 9.86 -17.70 -3.59
C GLN A 160 10.25 -16.38 -4.27
N LEU A 161 9.62 -15.25 -3.95
CA LEU A 161 10.04 -13.95 -4.49
C LEU A 161 11.47 -13.59 -4.03
N ILE A 162 11.81 -13.87 -2.76
CA ILE A 162 13.18 -13.69 -2.25
C ILE A 162 14.18 -14.58 -3.00
N VAL A 163 13.82 -15.85 -3.24
CA VAL A 163 14.66 -16.76 -4.05
C VAL A 163 14.84 -16.21 -5.47
N ALA A 164 13.78 -15.70 -6.10
CA ALA A 164 13.86 -15.11 -7.43
C ALA A 164 14.75 -13.87 -7.48
N ASP A 165 14.66 -13.00 -6.47
CA ASP A 165 15.49 -11.79 -6.35
C ASP A 165 16.98 -12.13 -6.18
N MET A 166 17.28 -13.26 -5.53
CA MET A 166 18.64 -13.81 -5.43
C MET A 166 19.11 -14.55 -6.70
N GLY A 167 18.35 -14.49 -7.79
CA GLY A 167 18.66 -15.15 -9.07
C GLY A 167 18.29 -16.63 -9.13
N GLY A 168 17.52 -17.14 -8.17
CA GLY A 168 16.99 -18.49 -8.17
C GLY A 168 15.83 -18.68 -9.15
N ASN A 169 15.59 -19.94 -9.55
CA ASN A 169 14.48 -20.29 -10.43
C ASN A 169 13.28 -20.75 -9.58
N CYS A 170 12.16 -20.03 -9.67
CA CYS A 170 10.91 -20.38 -8.98
C CYS A 170 9.86 -20.97 -9.94
N ASP A 171 10.12 -20.95 -11.24
CA ASP A 171 9.15 -21.28 -12.29
C ASP A 171 8.98 -22.80 -12.49
N TRP A 172 9.85 -23.61 -11.87
CA TRP A 172 9.67 -25.07 -11.80
C TRP A 172 8.35 -25.45 -11.14
N VAL A 173 7.84 -24.64 -10.20
CA VAL A 173 6.57 -24.89 -9.52
C VAL A 173 5.39 -24.86 -10.51
N PHE A 174 5.51 -24.16 -11.64
CA PHE A 174 4.48 -24.14 -12.69
C PHE A 174 4.65 -25.24 -13.73
N GLY A 175 5.78 -25.96 -13.72
CA GLY A 175 6.15 -26.91 -14.76
C GLY A 175 6.63 -26.23 -16.06
N TRP A 176 7.07 -24.96 -15.98
CA TRP A 176 7.63 -24.24 -17.13
C TRP A 176 9.10 -24.56 -17.37
N PHE A 177 9.82 -24.98 -16.33
CA PHE A 177 11.22 -25.37 -16.39
C PHE A 177 11.47 -26.68 -15.68
N THR A 178 12.48 -27.41 -16.16
CA THR A 178 13.05 -28.56 -15.46
C THR A 178 14.37 -28.13 -14.84
N THR A 179 14.62 -28.57 -13.60
CA THR A 179 15.89 -28.34 -12.91
C THR A 179 16.37 -29.66 -12.34
N THR A 180 17.68 -29.80 -12.10
CA THR A 180 18.23 -31.01 -11.47
C THR A 180 17.88 -31.10 -9.97
N GLN A 181 17.49 -29.98 -9.36
CA GLN A 181 17.21 -29.87 -7.92
C GLN A 181 15.76 -30.22 -7.57
N HIS A 182 14.83 -30.15 -8.53
CA HIS A 182 13.41 -30.37 -8.29
C HIS A 182 12.83 -31.45 -9.21
N PRO A 183 11.87 -32.26 -8.72
CA PRO A 183 11.19 -33.26 -9.54
C PRO A 183 10.43 -32.60 -10.69
N ILE A 184 10.37 -33.28 -11.83
CA ILE A 184 9.61 -32.81 -13.00
C ILE A 184 8.13 -32.70 -12.60
N GLN A 185 7.60 -31.48 -12.69
CA GLN A 185 6.21 -31.19 -12.40
C GLN A 185 5.39 -31.18 -13.68
N PRO A 186 4.14 -31.71 -13.68
CA PRO A 186 3.23 -31.51 -14.80
C PRO A 186 2.94 -30.02 -14.99
N LEU A 187 2.66 -29.59 -16.21
CA LEU A 187 2.32 -28.20 -16.50
C LEU A 187 1.07 -27.78 -15.71
N LEU A 188 1.18 -26.70 -14.91
CA LEU A 188 0.05 -26.20 -14.13
C LEU A 188 -0.96 -25.48 -15.04
N LEU A 189 -0.47 -24.50 -15.79
CA LEU A 189 -1.15 -23.80 -16.89
C LEU A 189 -0.12 -23.47 -17.97
N SER A 190 -0.56 -23.51 -19.24
CA SER A 190 0.29 -23.01 -20.33
C SER A 190 0.37 -21.49 -20.31
N GLN A 191 1.38 -20.93 -20.96
CA GLN A 191 1.53 -19.47 -21.08
C GLN A 191 0.32 -18.84 -21.77
N THR A 192 -0.24 -19.50 -22.78
CA THR A 192 -1.48 -19.06 -23.45
C THR A 192 -2.68 -19.04 -22.50
N ASP A 193 -2.77 -20.03 -21.61
CA ASP A 193 -3.82 -20.10 -20.59
C ASP A 193 -3.66 -18.95 -19.56
N VAL A 194 -2.42 -18.67 -19.13
CA VAL A 194 -2.14 -17.56 -18.20
C VAL A 194 -2.41 -16.21 -18.85
N ALA A 195 -2.01 -16.02 -20.11
CA ALA A 195 -2.31 -14.81 -20.88
C ALA A 195 -3.81 -14.58 -21.01
N TYR A 196 -4.59 -15.63 -21.28
CA TYR A 196 -6.04 -15.56 -21.34
C TYR A 196 -6.64 -15.18 -19.98
N LEU A 197 -6.22 -15.82 -18.89
CA LEU A 197 -6.71 -15.53 -17.55
C LEU A 197 -6.37 -14.10 -17.11
N LEU A 198 -5.14 -13.63 -17.38
CA LEU A 198 -4.74 -12.25 -17.10
C LEU A 198 -5.59 -11.26 -17.89
N LYS A 199 -5.81 -11.53 -19.19
CA LYS A 199 -6.67 -10.70 -20.04
C LYS A 199 -8.11 -10.64 -19.50
N LEU A 200 -8.67 -11.77 -19.10
CA LEU A 200 -10.01 -11.86 -18.52
C LEU A 200 -10.14 -10.95 -17.28
N LEU A 201 -9.17 -11.02 -16.36
CA LEU A 201 -9.18 -10.17 -15.17
C LEU A 201 -8.97 -8.69 -15.49
N TRP A 202 -8.09 -8.39 -16.43
CA TRP A 202 -7.78 -7.01 -16.82
C TRP A 202 -8.98 -6.32 -17.49
N ASP A 203 -9.59 -7.00 -18.46
CA ASP A 203 -10.71 -6.48 -19.23
C ASP A 203 -11.94 -6.29 -18.33
N ASP A 204 -12.08 -7.08 -17.26
CA ASP A 204 -13.20 -7.02 -16.30
C ASP A 204 -12.78 -6.57 -14.88
N ARG A 205 -11.69 -5.81 -14.75
CA ARG A 205 -11.03 -5.49 -13.47
C ARG A 205 -11.91 -4.77 -12.44
N LYS A 206 -12.88 -3.97 -12.90
CA LYS A 206 -13.89 -3.33 -12.04
C LYS A 206 -14.79 -4.39 -11.38
N ASN A 207 -15.44 -5.22 -12.19
CA ASN A 207 -16.38 -6.24 -11.69
C ASN A 207 -15.65 -7.34 -10.92
N TRP A 208 -14.41 -7.65 -11.30
CA TRP A 208 -13.53 -8.51 -10.51
C TRP A 208 -13.31 -7.94 -9.11
N LEU A 209 -12.90 -6.67 -8.98
CA LEU A 209 -12.72 -6.03 -7.66
C LEU A 209 -14.02 -6.03 -6.84
N GLN A 210 -15.16 -5.69 -7.46
CA GLN A 210 -16.47 -5.72 -6.80
C GLN A 210 -16.87 -7.13 -6.32
N ALA A 211 -16.62 -8.15 -7.15
CA ALA A 211 -16.85 -9.54 -6.76
C ALA A 211 -15.92 -9.95 -5.61
N MET A 212 -14.68 -9.48 -5.61
CA MET A 212 -13.74 -9.74 -4.53
C MET A 212 -14.16 -9.08 -3.20
N ILE A 213 -14.75 -7.87 -3.24
CA ILE A 213 -15.32 -7.18 -2.07
C ILE A 213 -16.57 -7.87 -1.51
N SER A 214 -17.44 -8.37 -2.40
CA SER A 214 -18.80 -8.78 -2.03
C SER A 214 -18.90 -10.18 -1.42
N TYR A 215 -17.92 -11.05 -1.69
CA TYR A 215 -17.97 -12.46 -1.31
C TYR A 215 -16.72 -12.87 -0.52
N ALA A 216 -16.86 -13.93 0.29
CA ALA A 216 -15.71 -14.61 0.89
C ALA A 216 -14.91 -15.32 -0.22
N ASN A 217 -13.94 -14.63 -0.80
CA ASN A 217 -13.13 -15.13 -1.90
C ASN A 217 -11.82 -15.73 -1.40
N PRO A 218 -11.31 -16.76 -2.07
CA PRO A 218 -10.01 -17.32 -1.74
C PRO A 218 -8.90 -16.29 -1.95
N GLY A 219 -7.82 -16.47 -1.21
CA GLY A 219 -6.61 -15.64 -1.32
C GLY A 219 -6.03 -15.64 -2.73
N GLN A 220 -5.70 -14.45 -3.27
CA GLN A 220 -5.25 -14.31 -4.66
C GLN A 220 -3.72 -14.26 -4.81
N SER A 221 -2.94 -14.29 -3.72
CA SER A 221 -1.47 -14.20 -3.78
C SER A 221 -0.83 -15.24 -4.72
N GLY A 222 -1.31 -16.48 -4.72
CA GLY A 222 -0.80 -17.52 -5.64
C GLY A 222 -1.09 -17.22 -7.12
N LEU A 223 -2.25 -16.63 -7.41
CA LEU A 223 -2.60 -16.18 -8.77
C LEU A 223 -1.79 -14.96 -9.20
N MET A 224 -1.64 -13.97 -8.30
CA MET A 224 -0.82 -12.79 -8.56
C MET A 224 0.65 -13.16 -8.76
N PHE A 225 1.15 -14.14 -8.00
CA PHE A 225 2.50 -14.68 -8.16
C PHE A 225 2.68 -15.34 -9.53
N LEU A 226 1.73 -16.17 -9.98
CA LEU A 226 1.73 -16.75 -11.31
C LEU A 226 1.83 -15.67 -12.41
N PHE A 227 1.06 -14.59 -12.30
CA PHE A 227 1.13 -13.49 -13.28
C PHE A 227 2.45 -12.73 -13.22
N SER A 228 2.99 -12.48 -12.02
CA SER A 228 4.30 -11.84 -11.87
C SER A 228 5.40 -12.65 -12.54
N ARG A 229 5.36 -13.98 -12.41
CA ARG A 229 6.32 -14.87 -13.05
C ARG A 229 6.10 -14.96 -14.56
N TYR A 230 4.85 -14.84 -15.01
CA TYR A 230 4.53 -14.72 -16.43
C TYR A 230 5.14 -13.46 -17.07
N VAL A 231 5.15 -12.32 -16.37
CA VAL A 231 5.85 -11.10 -16.83
C VAL A 231 7.35 -11.37 -17.05
N VAL A 232 8.00 -12.05 -16.11
CA VAL A 232 9.42 -12.42 -16.22
C VAL A 232 9.66 -13.33 -17.42
N TYR A 233 8.79 -14.33 -17.62
CA TYR A 233 8.84 -15.21 -18.78
C TYR A 233 8.75 -14.43 -20.10
N GLU A 234 7.78 -13.52 -20.23
CA GLU A 234 7.59 -12.73 -21.45
C GLU A 234 8.80 -11.81 -21.73
N ARG A 235 9.37 -11.22 -20.67
CA ARG A 235 10.58 -10.39 -20.77
C ARG A 235 11.79 -11.19 -21.26
N ASP A 236 12.05 -12.34 -20.65
CA ASP A 236 13.30 -13.08 -20.84
C ASP A 236 13.29 -13.96 -22.11
N PHE A 237 12.11 -14.42 -22.56
CA PHE A 237 12.00 -15.38 -23.66
C PHE A 237 11.42 -14.83 -24.96
N GLN A 238 10.48 -13.86 -24.90
CA GLN A 238 9.83 -13.36 -26.12
C GLN A 238 10.53 -12.14 -26.74
N TYR A 239 11.38 -11.43 -25.99
CA TYR A 239 12.07 -10.20 -26.41
C TYR A 239 11.13 -9.14 -27.05
N ASN A 240 9.85 -9.16 -26.70
CA ASN A 240 8.81 -8.28 -27.25
C ASN A 240 8.44 -7.22 -26.21
N SER A 241 8.33 -5.94 -26.61
CA SER A 241 7.87 -4.85 -25.74
C SER A 241 6.47 -5.08 -25.12
N ALA A 242 5.70 -6.05 -25.59
CA ALA A 242 4.44 -6.49 -24.98
C ALA A 242 4.57 -6.82 -23.47
N TRP A 243 5.73 -7.28 -22.98
CA TRP A 243 5.92 -7.59 -21.56
C TRP A 243 5.72 -6.35 -20.66
N GLU A 244 5.98 -5.13 -21.15
CA GLU A 244 5.76 -3.90 -20.38
C GLU A 244 4.26 -3.66 -20.14
N THR A 245 3.44 -3.88 -21.17
CA THR A 245 1.98 -3.81 -21.04
C THR A 245 1.47 -4.88 -20.10
N ILE A 246 2.00 -6.11 -20.17
CA ILE A 246 1.62 -7.19 -19.26
C ILE A 246 2.00 -6.82 -17.82
N ARG A 247 3.22 -6.31 -17.59
CA ARG A 247 3.68 -5.82 -16.30
C ARG A 247 2.76 -4.76 -15.72
N GLU A 248 2.37 -3.76 -16.50
CA GLU A 248 1.44 -2.69 -16.06
C GLU A 248 0.10 -3.26 -15.60
N ARG A 249 -0.44 -4.25 -16.32
CA ARG A 249 -1.71 -4.92 -15.94
C ARG A 249 -1.57 -5.70 -14.64
N VAL A 250 -0.47 -6.44 -14.48
CA VAL A 250 -0.19 -7.21 -13.27
C VAL A 250 0.01 -6.28 -12.08
N PHE A 251 0.75 -5.19 -12.26
CA PHE A 251 0.91 -4.15 -11.25
C PHE A 251 -0.46 -3.63 -10.80
N GLU A 252 -1.30 -3.16 -11.72
CA GLU A 252 -2.61 -2.61 -11.36
C GLU A 252 -3.54 -3.64 -10.71
N LEU A 253 -3.57 -4.90 -11.17
CA LEU A 253 -4.38 -5.95 -10.56
C LEU A 253 -3.92 -6.29 -9.13
N ALA A 254 -2.61 -6.43 -8.91
CA ALA A 254 -2.06 -6.70 -7.58
C ALA A 254 -2.35 -5.53 -6.63
N VAL A 255 -2.17 -4.32 -7.14
CA VAL A 255 -2.45 -3.07 -6.43
C VAL A 255 -3.95 -2.95 -6.09
N ARG A 256 -4.87 -3.25 -7.01
CA ARG A 256 -6.31 -3.30 -6.72
C ARG A 256 -6.64 -4.37 -5.66
N TYR A 257 -6.04 -5.55 -5.75
CA TYR A 257 -6.25 -6.61 -4.75
C TYR A 257 -5.81 -6.17 -3.36
N SER A 258 -4.71 -5.44 -3.26
CA SER A 258 -4.15 -5.01 -1.98
C SER A 258 -5.10 -4.13 -1.14
N LEU A 259 -6.06 -3.45 -1.77
CA LEU A 259 -7.10 -2.67 -1.10
C LEU A 259 -8.06 -3.53 -0.26
N ILE A 260 -8.16 -4.80 -0.59
CA ILE A 260 -9.16 -5.73 -0.03
C ILE A 260 -8.54 -7.05 0.44
N ALA A 261 -7.23 -7.22 0.26
CA ALA A 261 -6.51 -8.40 0.69
C ALA A 261 -6.53 -8.49 2.22
N ASP A 262 -6.80 -9.69 2.72
CA ASP A 262 -6.68 -9.99 4.15
C ASP A 262 -5.24 -9.78 4.65
N ARG A 263 -5.10 -9.62 5.96
CA ARG A 263 -3.82 -9.36 6.64
C ARG A 263 -2.69 -10.30 6.19
N ASP A 264 -2.99 -11.58 6.00
CA ASP A 264 -1.98 -12.57 5.61
C ASP A 264 -1.64 -12.52 4.11
N GLN A 265 -2.57 -12.08 3.27
CA GLN A 265 -2.40 -11.98 1.82
C GLN A 265 -1.66 -10.70 1.38
N LEU A 266 -1.81 -9.63 2.15
CA LEU A 266 -1.31 -8.32 1.77
C LEU A 266 0.21 -8.27 1.59
N PRO A 267 1.06 -8.85 2.46
CA PRO A 267 2.52 -8.79 2.30
C PRO A 267 3.01 -9.36 0.96
N ALA A 268 2.49 -10.52 0.56
CA ALA A 268 2.81 -11.15 -0.73
C ALA A 268 2.31 -10.30 -1.89
N THR A 269 1.10 -9.75 -1.76
CA THR A 269 0.50 -8.89 -2.79
C THR A 269 1.33 -7.62 -3.01
N CYS A 270 1.76 -6.95 -1.94
CA CYS A 270 2.65 -5.78 -2.02
C CYS A 270 3.98 -6.14 -2.68
N ALA A 271 4.60 -7.25 -2.29
CA ALA A 271 5.85 -7.71 -2.90
C ALA A 271 5.71 -7.95 -4.41
N ILE A 272 4.58 -8.52 -4.84
CA ILE A 272 4.26 -8.70 -6.26
C ILE A 272 4.06 -7.35 -6.95
N SER A 273 3.32 -6.43 -6.32
CA SER A 273 3.17 -5.06 -6.85
C SER A 273 4.52 -4.39 -7.02
N ASP A 274 5.44 -4.51 -6.07
CA ASP A 274 6.77 -3.91 -6.16
C ASP A 274 7.65 -4.55 -7.22
N ALA A 275 7.64 -5.89 -7.33
CA ALA A 275 8.35 -6.61 -8.38
C ALA A 275 7.87 -6.23 -9.80
N ASN A 276 6.62 -5.78 -9.93
CA ASN A 276 6.04 -5.31 -11.19
C ASN A 276 5.92 -3.78 -11.26
N ALA A 277 6.42 -3.05 -10.26
CA ALA A 277 6.40 -1.60 -10.29
C ALA A 277 7.30 -1.11 -11.42
N TYR A 278 6.84 -0.04 -12.07
CA TYR A 278 7.60 0.67 -13.08
C TYR A 278 7.96 2.05 -12.55
N PRO A 279 9.04 2.67 -13.07
CA PRO A 279 9.42 4.01 -12.65
C PRO A 279 8.22 4.95 -12.78
N TRP A 280 7.86 5.57 -11.66
CA TRP A 280 6.77 6.53 -11.65
C TRP A 280 7.17 7.73 -12.52
N HIS A 281 6.44 7.95 -13.61
CA HIS A 281 6.64 9.10 -14.47
C HIS A 281 5.51 10.11 -14.21
N PRO A 282 5.81 11.27 -13.57
CA PRO A 282 4.81 12.27 -13.23
C PRO A 282 4.02 12.81 -14.45
N THR A 283 4.59 12.67 -15.65
CA THR A 283 4.06 13.24 -16.90
C THR A 283 3.08 12.34 -17.63
N LYS A 284 2.81 11.12 -17.15
CA LYS A 284 1.89 10.17 -17.78
C LYS A 284 1.10 9.43 -16.70
N ILE A 285 0.13 10.11 -16.09
CA ILE A 285 -0.72 9.50 -15.07
C ILE A 285 -1.92 8.86 -15.77
N ILE A 286 -1.78 7.58 -16.11
CA ILE A 286 -2.89 6.80 -16.62
C ILE A 286 -3.90 6.61 -15.48
N PRO A 287 -5.16 7.04 -15.64
CA PRO A 287 -6.22 6.77 -14.66
C PRO A 287 -6.32 5.27 -14.41
N MET A 288 -6.37 4.89 -13.14
CA MET A 288 -6.53 3.48 -12.77
C MET A 288 -7.99 3.07 -12.72
N HIS A 289 -8.95 4.00 -12.64
CA HIS A 289 -10.38 3.66 -12.68
C HIS A 289 -10.86 3.42 -14.12
N VAL A 290 -11.85 2.54 -14.27
CA VAL A 290 -12.58 2.33 -15.54
C VAL A 290 -13.63 3.42 -15.76
N ASP A 291 -14.32 3.80 -14.70
CA ASP A 291 -15.41 4.78 -14.68
C ASP A 291 -15.57 5.36 -13.26
N ALA A 292 -16.53 6.28 -13.11
CA ALA A 292 -16.84 6.96 -11.85
C ALA A 292 -17.21 6.00 -10.69
N GLU A 293 -17.90 4.90 -10.99
CA GLU A 293 -18.29 3.91 -9.98
C GLU A 293 -17.07 3.10 -9.52
N ASP A 294 -16.18 2.74 -10.44
CA ASP A 294 -14.91 2.07 -10.12
C ASP A 294 -14.00 2.98 -9.28
N SER A 295 -13.91 4.26 -9.62
CA SER A 295 -13.21 5.29 -8.83
C SER A 295 -13.71 5.35 -7.38
N ARG A 296 -15.04 5.49 -7.18
CA ARG A 296 -15.66 5.47 -5.85
C ARG A 296 -15.41 4.15 -5.12
N THR A 297 -15.46 3.02 -5.83
CA THR A 297 -15.20 1.69 -5.26
C THR A 297 -13.77 1.58 -4.74
N ILE A 298 -12.78 2.05 -5.52
CA ILE A 298 -11.37 2.06 -5.12
C ILE A 298 -11.16 2.95 -3.89
N MET A 299 -11.69 4.18 -3.91
CA MET A 299 -11.55 5.10 -2.77
C MET A 299 -12.20 4.59 -1.49
N THR A 300 -13.42 4.05 -1.60
CA THR A 300 -14.13 3.50 -0.43
C THR A 300 -13.40 2.30 0.14
N SER A 301 -12.85 1.44 -0.73
CA SER A 301 -12.06 0.28 -0.30
C SER A 301 -10.79 0.72 0.42
N PHE A 302 -10.11 1.76 -0.08
CA PHE A 302 -8.95 2.34 0.58
C PHE A 302 -9.28 2.90 1.96
N ILE A 303 -10.33 3.72 2.07
CA ILE A 303 -10.79 4.28 3.35
C ILE A 303 -11.07 3.14 4.34
N LYS A 304 -11.85 2.13 3.91
CA LYS A 304 -12.21 0.99 4.74
C LYS A 304 -10.98 0.22 5.21
N ARG A 305 -10.01 -0.04 4.31
CA ARG A 305 -8.77 -0.75 4.65
C ARG A 305 -8.00 -0.03 5.75
N LEU A 306 -7.74 1.26 5.57
CA LEU A 306 -6.94 2.04 6.53
C LEU A 306 -7.66 2.33 7.84
N SER A 307 -9.00 2.35 7.83
CA SER A 307 -9.80 2.58 9.04
C SER A 307 -9.79 1.42 10.03
N LEU A 308 -9.32 0.22 9.64
CA LEU A 308 -9.43 -0.98 10.45
C LEU A 308 -8.42 -1.08 11.60
N ASN A 309 -7.50 -0.12 11.78
CA ASN A 309 -6.52 0.01 12.89
C ASN A 309 -5.60 -1.20 13.20
N ASP A 310 -5.89 -2.41 12.72
CA ASP A 310 -5.16 -3.66 12.99
C ASP A 310 -3.90 -3.84 12.10
N ASP A 311 -3.63 -2.90 11.19
CA ASP A 311 -2.55 -2.99 10.21
C ASP A 311 -1.25 -2.27 10.63
N MET A 312 -1.09 -1.86 11.89
CA MET A 312 0.19 -1.27 12.36
C MET A 312 1.38 -2.22 12.20
N ASP A 313 1.17 -3.53 12.38
CA ASP A 313 2.18 -4.56 12.12
C ASP A 313 2.47 -4.75 10.63
N MET A 314 1.54 -4.36 9.76
CA MET A 314 1.67 -4.43 8.31
C MET A 314 2.55 -3.30 7.77
N ILE A 315 2.36 -2.09 8.29
CA ILE A 315 3.16 -0.90 7.99
C ILE A 315 4.65 -1.12 8.32
N LYS A 316 4.93 -1.90 9.37
CA LYS A 316 6.30 -2.28 9.77
C LYS A 316 6.99 -3.23 8.80
N ARG A 317 6.23 -4.05 8.06
CA ARG A 317 6.79 -5.24 7.41
C ARG A 317 7.12 -5.07 5.93
N ARG A 318 6.46 -4.21 5.14
CA ARG A 318 6.75 -3.96 3.71
C ARG A 318 6.30 -2.59 3.18
N ASP A 319 6.79 -2.25 1.97
CA ASP A 319 6.81 -0.94 1.31
C ASP A 319 5.50 -0.15 1.47
N PRO A 320 5.48 0.92 2.28
CA PRO A 320 4.29 1.70 2.52
C PRO A 320 3.79 2.45 1.27
N THR A 321 4.59 2.52 0.21
CA THR A 321 4.31 3.34 -0.97
C THR A 321 3.34 2.68 -1.95
N VAL A 322 3.11 1.38 -1.88
CA VAL A 322 2.17 0.67 -2.79
C VAL A 322 0.75 1.22 -2.64
N MET A 323 0.28 1.40 -1.40
CA MET A 323 -1.06 1.95 -1.13
C MET A 323 -1.20 3.39 -1.62
N LEU A 324 -0.10 4.15 -1.53
CA LEU A 324 -0.05 5.56 -1.91
C LEU A 324 -0.08 5.74 -3.44
N ARG A 325 0.28 4.72 -4.24
CA ARG A 325 0.29 4.78 -5.71
C ARG A 325 -1.11 4.68 -6.34
N ILE A 326 -2.08 4.07 -5.66
CA ILE A 326 -3.38 3.68 -6.25
C ILE A 326 -4.36 4.84 -6.24
N VAL A 327 -4.63 5.34 -5.04
CA VAL A 327 -5.73 6.24 -4.76
C VAL A 327 -5.63 7.54 -5.55
N PRO A 328 -4.44 8.16 -5.67
CA PRO A 328 -4.35 9.39 -6.43
C PRO A 328 -4.62 9.18 -7.93
N ARG A 329 -4.39 7.97 -8.46
CA ARG A 329 -4.70 7.61 -9.85
C ARG A 329 -6.14 7.15 -10.06
N ALA A 330 -6.86 6.88 -8.97
CA ALA A 330 -8.27 6.57 -8.99
C ALA A 330 -9.15 7.83 -8.89
N ALA A 331 -8.61 8.96 -8.41
CA ALA A 331 -9.36 10.19 -8.24
C ALA A 331 -9.91 10.80 -9.53
N ASP A 332 -11.19 11.19 -9.49
CA ASP A 332 -11.89 11.94 -10.52
C ASP A 332 -12.85 12.98 -9.90
N GLU A 333 -13.51 13.76 -10.74
CA GLU A 333 -14.44 14.81 -10.30
C GLU A 333 -15.66 14.27 -9.55
N THR A 334 -16.06 13.02 -9.82
CA THR A 334 -17.27 12.42 -9.26
C THR A 334 -17.10 11.89 -7.85
N CYS A 335 -15.86 11.73 -7.37
CA CYS A 335 -15.54 11.21 -6.05
C CYS A 335 -14.95 12.28 -5.10
N GLN A 336 -15.11 13.57 -5.40
CA GLN A 336 -14.56 14.66 -4.57
C GLN A 336 -15.05 14.63 -3.12
N ASP A 337 -16.27 14.17 -2.89
CA ASP A 337 -16.87 13.97 -1.57
C ASP A 337 -16.11 12.97 -0.69
N LEU A 338 -15.34 12.05 -1.28
CA LEU A 338 -14.54 11.08 -0.55
C LEU A 338 -13.13 11.58 -0.21
N LEU A 339 -12.65 12.64 -0.86
CA LEU A 339 -11.27 13.11 -0.72
C LEU A 339 -10.88 13.53 0.69
N PRO A 340 -11.73 14.25 1.47
CA PRO A 340 -11.37 14.61 2.84
C PRO A 340 -11.04 13.37 3.68
N GLU A 341 -11.83 12.30 3.55
CA GLU A 341 -11.61 11.07 4.30
C GLU A 341 -10.43 10.26 3.75
N VAL A 342 -10.24 10.20 2.42
CA VAL A 342 -9.04 9.61 1.82
C VAL A 342 -7.77 10.30 2.34
N ILE A 343 -7.76 11.64 2.37
CA ILE A 343 -6.62 12.43 2.86
C ILE A 343 -6.42 12.17 4.36
N ARG A 344 -7.50 12.13 5.15
CA ARG A 344 -7.44 11.80 6.58
C ARG A 344 -6.73 10.48 6.81
N GLN A 345 -7.17 9.42 6.14
CA GLN A 345 -6.60 8.09 6.26
C GLN A 345 -5.14 8.04 5.76
N THR A 346 -4.84 8.79 4.70
CA THR A 346 -3.47 8.92 4.17
C THR A 346 -2.55 9.58 5.20
N ILE A 347 -2.99 10.62 5.92
CA ILE A 347 -2.20 11.29 6.96
C ILE A 347 -2.00 10.38 8.18
N LYS A 348 -3.06 9.71 8.65
CA LYS A 348 -2.97 8.73 9.75
C LYS A 348 -1.99 7.60 9.44
N TYR A 349 -2.03 7.11 8.20
CA TYR A 349 -1.07 6.14 7.70
C TYR A 349 0.37 6.69 7.72
N GLY A 350 0.53 7.95 7.31
CA GLY A 350 1.76 8.73 7.47
C GLY A 350 2.32 8.71 8.89
N TRP A 351 1.48 9.03 9.88
CA TRP A 351 1.85 9.01 11.29
C TRP A 351 2.22 7.61 11.77
N ALA A 352 1.40 6.62 11.43
CA ALA A 352 1.61 5.24 11.79
C ALA A 352 2.99 4.73 11.34
N TYR A 353 3.37 5.00 10.09
CA TYR A 353 4.69 4.64 9.58
C TYR A 353 5.83 5.31 10.35
N VAL A 354 5.70 6.61 10.60
CA VAL A 354 6.73 7.40 11.29
C VAL A 354 6.94 6.96 12.72
N ILE A 355 5.86 6.60 13.42
CA ILE A 355 5.91 6.08 14.80
C ILE A 355 6.51 4.67 14.81
N ALA A 356 6.19 3.87 13.79
CA ALA A 356 6.65 2.49 13.68
C ALA A 356 8.16 2.39 13.38
N VAL A 357 8.70 3.28 12.55
CA VAL A 357 10.14 3.31 12.22
C VAL A 357 10.92 3.93 13.38
N THR A 358 11.58 3.08 14.17
CA THR A 358 12.37 3.56 15.31
C THR A 358 13.70 4.18 14.85
N PRO A 359 14.20 5.24 15.51
CA PRO A 359 15.47 5.88 15.15
C PRO A 359 16.68 4.94 15.20
N ASP A 360 16.61 3.87 15.99
CA ASP A 360 17.70 2.90 16.15
C ASP A 360 17.78 1.94 14.96
N GLU A 361 16.64 1.60 14.33
CA GLU A 361 16.59 0.82 13.09
C GLU A 361 17.12 1.62 11.89
N GLU A 362 16.85 2.94 11.84
CA GLU A 362 17.38 3.83 10.79
C GLU A 362 18.91 3.97 10.83
N ARG A 363 19.51 3.94 12.02
CA ARG A 363 20.96 4.13 12.21
C ARG A 363 21.79 2.91 11.84
N LEU A 364 21.22 1.71 11.93
CA LEU A 364 21.94 0.45 11.73
C LEU A 364 22.00 0.02 10.25
N SER A 365 21.11 0.52 9.40
CA SER A 365 21.09 0.21 7.97
C SER A 365 20.94 1.48 7.15
N GLY A 366 22.01 1.92 6.47
CA GLY A 366 21.97 3.08 5.57
C GLY A 366 20.89 3.01 4.49
N ASP A 367 20.39 1.82 4.17
CA ASP A 367 19.28 1.56 3.25
C ASP A 367 17.93 2.13 3.75
N MET A 368 17.68 2.13 5.07
CA MET A 368 16.43 2.63 5.65
C MET A 368 16.24 4.14 5.46
N SER A 369 17.34 4.88 5.40
CA SER A 369 17.31 6.31 5.14
C SER A 369 16.77 6.63 3.74
N ASP A 370 17.10 5.81 2.75
CA ASP A 370 16.64 5.99 1.38
C ASP A 370 15.18 5.56 1.22
N GLN A 371 14.75 4.53 1.96
CA GLN A 371 13.36 4.12 2.06
C GLN A 371 12.48 5.21 2.69
N PHE A 372 12.95 5.83 3.78
CA PHE A 372 12.23 6.93 4.42
C PHE A 372 12.07 8.15 3.50
N ASN A 373 13.14 8.55 2.81
CA ASN A 373 13.08 9.65 1.82
C ASN A 373 12.08 9.32 0.70
N THR A 374 12.09 8.09 0.21
CA THR A 374 11.16 7.59 -0.82
C THR A 374 9.72 7.63 -0.30
N PHE A 375 9.49 7.22 0.94
CA PHE A 375 8.19 7.29 1.57
C PHE A 375 7.67 8.72 1.67
N VAL A 376 8.46 9.66 2.21
CA VAL A 376 8.06 11.06 2.33
C VAL A 376 7.73 11.65 0.96
N HIS A 377 8.58 11.40 -0.04
CA HIS A 377 8.33 11.82 -1.42
C HIS A 377 7.01 11.26 -1.95
N MET A 378 6.77 9.96 -1.80
CA MET A 378 5.56 9.30 -2.28
C MET A 378 4.31 9.79 -1.55
N GLN A 379 4.38 9.97 -0.23
CA GLN A 379 3.27 10.48 0.57
C GLN A 379 2.81 11.86 0.11
N PHE A 380 3.73 12.82 -0.01
CA PHE A 380 3.39 14.16 -0.48
C PHE A 380 3.02 14.20 -1.95
N THR A 381 3.62 13.34 -2.79
CA THR A 381 3.21 13.18 -4.19
C THR A 381 1.74 12.72 -4.26
N SER A 382 1.35 11.74 -3.46
CA SER A 382 -0.01 11.23 -3.42
C SER A 382 -1.00 12.28 -2.93
N LEU A 383 -0.69 12.97 -1.83
CA LEU A 383 -1.50 14.08 -1.34
C LEU A 383 -1.64 15.20 -2.38
N MET A 384 -0.56 15.54 -3.08
CA MET A 384 -0.57 16.55 -4.14
C MET A 384 -1.47 16.15 -5.31
N ILE A 385 -1.38 14.91 -5.78
CA ILE A 385 -2.23 14.42 -6.88
C ILE A 385 -3.70 14.42 -6.45
N LEU A 386 -4.02 14.09 -5.19
CA LEU A 386 -5.39 14.11 -4.69
C LEU A 386 -6.01 15.52 -4.68
N VAL A 387 -5.22 16.56 -4.41
CA VAL A 387 -5.71 17.95 -4.43
C VAL A 387 -5.64 18.58 -5.82
N LYS A 388 -4.73 18.10 -6.66
CA LYS A 388 -4.48 18.63 -8.01
C LYS A 388 -3.96 17.52 -8.94
N PRO A 389 -4.86 16.75 -9.57
CA PRO A 389 -4.51 15.76 -10.58
C PRO A 389 -3.78 16.40 -11.77
N TYR A 390 -2.79 15.71 -12.33
CA TYR A 390 -1.86 16.28 -13.32
C TYR A 390 -2.44 16.54 -14.72
N GLU A 391 -3.56 15.90 -15.09
CA GLU A 391 -4.02 15.86 -16.49
C GLU A 391 -5.44 16.41 -16.72
N PHE A 392 -6.11 16.91 -15.67
CA PHE A 392 -7.46 17.42 -15.80
C PHE A 392 -7.47 18.93 -15.57
N ASP A 393 -7.32 19.71 -16.65
CA ASP A 393 -7.55 21.16 -16.62
C ASP A 393 -8.98 21.51 -16.12
N SER A 394 -9.91 20.54 -16.14
CA SER A 394 -11.26 20.65 -15.59
C SER A 394 -11.36 20.36 -14.09
N TYR A 395 -10.39 19.66 -13.50
CA TYR A 395 -10.47 19.25 -12.11
C TYR A 395 -10.15 20.41 -11.18
N SER A 396 -11.19 20.92 -10.51
CA SER A 396 -11.05 21.89 -9.44
C SER A 396 -11.81 21.40 -8.21
N LEU A 397 -11.15 21.43 -7.06
CA LEU A 397 -11.80 21.18 -5.79
C LEU A 397 -12.86 22.25 -5.56
N THR A 398 -14.10 21.82 -5.30
CA THR A 398 -15.14 22.76 -4.86
C THR A 398 -14.71 23.46 -3.56
N PRO A 399 -15.13 24.72 -3.32
CA PRO A 399 -14.75 25.44 -2.09
C PRO A 399 -15.12 24.68 -0.80
N SER A 400 -16.26 24.00 -0.80
CA SER A 400 -16.70 23.16 0.33
C SER A 400 -15.74 22.00 0.60
N ILE A 401 -15.37 21.23 -0.43
CA ILE A 401 -14.44 20.11 -0.27
C ILE A 401 -13.05 20.60 0.14
N ARG A 402 -12.59 21.72 -0.43
CA ARG A 402 -11.31 22.32 -0.03
C ARG A 402 -11.29 22.70 1.45
N THR A 403 -12.37 23.31 1.96
CA THR A 403 -12.50 23.65 3.38
C THR A 403 -12.43 22.40 4.25
N GLN A 404 -13.16 21.34 3.89
CA GLN A 404 -13.10 20.07 4.61
C GLN A 404 -11.71 19.44 4.59
N ILE A 405 -10.97 19.56 3.49
CA ILE A 405 -9.58 19.09 3.42
C ILE A 405 -8.72 19.91 4.39
N LEU A 406 -8.84 21.24 4.44
CA LEU A 406 -8.12 22.09 5.40
C LEU A 406 -8.44 21.69 6.85
N ASP A 407 -9.71 21.40 7.16
CA ASP A 407 -10.13 20.89 8.47
C ASP A 407 -9.45 19.57 8.81
N VAL A 408 -9.35 18.65 7.85
CA VAL A 408 -8.63 17.38 8.02
C VAL A 408 -7.15 17.62 8.30
N LEU A 409 -6.49 18.54 7.60
CA LEU A 409 -5.07 18.81 7.81
C LEU A 409 -4.78 19.31 9.22
N LYS A 410 -5.67 20.13 9.77
CA LYS A 410 -5.59 20.64 11.13
C LYS A 410 -5.90 19.57 12.16
N GLN A 411 -6.94 18.76 11.95
CA GLN A 411 -7.36 17.71 12.87
C GLN A 411 -6.37 16.55 12.97
N GLU A 412 -5.68 16.23 11.88
CA GLU A 412 -4.72 15.13 11.82
C GLU A 412 -3.26 15.61 11.93
N ASP A 413 -3.05 16.83 12.41
CA ASP A 413 -1.74 17.41 12.71
C ASP A 413 -0.75 17.33 11.54
N LEU A 414 -1.19 17.56 10.28
CA LEU A 414 -0.33 17.38 9.12
C LEU A 414 0.91 18.30 9.15
N LEU A 415 0.81 19.51 9.70
CA LEU A 415 1.96 20.41 9.82
C LEU A 415 3.02 19.87 10.80
N ASP A 416 2.57 19.34 11.93
CA ASP A 416 3.41 18.64 12.91
C ASP A 416 4.04 17.39 12.31
N TRP A 417 3.31 16.67 11.47
CA TRP A 417 3.84 15.54 10.74
C TRP A 417 4.92 16.00 9.75
N THR A 418 4.60 17.01 8.95
CA THR A 418 5.46 17.57 7.90
C THR A 418 6.81 18.00 8.47
N ILE A 419 6.82 18.76 9.56
CA ILE A 419 8.09 19.21 10.15
C ILE A 419 8.92 18.07 10.71
N ARG A 420 8.29 17.05 11.32
CA ARG A 420 8.99 15.85 11.79
C ARG A 420 9.62 15.12 10.61
N MET A 421 8.97 15.10 9.45
CA MET A 421 9.53 14.51 8.23
C MET A 421 10.73 15.31 7.76
N ILE A 422 10.59 16.64 7.62
CA ILE A 422 11.67 17.54 7.22
C ILE A 422 12.90 17.39 8.12
N ILE A 423 12.71 17.25 9.44
CA ILE A 423 13.80 17.06 10.41
C ILE A 423 14.47 15.68 10.25
N ARG A 424 13.69 14.63 9.94
CA ARG A 424 14.19 13.25 9.79
C ARG A 424 14.79 12.95 8.42
N LEU A 425 14.51 13.74 7.38
CA LEU A 425 15.12 13.57 6.07
C LEU A 425 16.65 13.60 6.20
N ASN A 426 17.32 12.50 5.89
CA ASN A 426 18.77 12.40 6.04
C ASN A 426 19.51 13.19 4.96
N GLY A 427 20.65 13.79 5.32
CA GLY A 427 21.56 14.49 4.40
C GLY A 427 22.37 13.59 3.45
N SER A 428 22.33 12.26 3.61
CA SER A 428 23.21 11.33 2.89
C SER A 428 22.97 11.27 1.36
N ASN A 429 21.74 11.51 0.89
CA ASN A 429 21.41 11.57 -0.54
C ASN A 429 20.76 12.93 -0.89
N PRO A 430 21.53 13.89 -1.42
CA PRO A 430 21.05 15.26 -1.60
C PRO A 430 19.94 15.40 -2.64
N ASN A 431 19.90 14.54 -3.65
CA ASN A 431 18.93 14.59 -4.75
C ASN A 431 17.55 14.14 -4.28
N ARG A 432 17.45 12.91 -3.75
CA ARG A 432 16.16 12.36 -3.26
C ARG A 432 15.54 13.24 -2.18
N ARG A 433 16.37 13.79 -1.30
CA ARG A 433 15.96 14.77 -0.30
C ARG A 433 15.38 16.04 -0.93
N SER A 434 16.08 16.57 -1.93
CA SER A 434 15.61 17.76 -2.64
C SER A 434 14.23 17.51 -3.26
N ASP A 435 14.04 16.33 -3.84
CA ASP A 435 12.77 15.95 -4.45
C ASP A 435 11.65 15.86 -3.40
N ALA A 436 11.92 15.23 -2.24
CA ALA A 436 10.98 15.15 -1.13
C ALA A 436 10.57 16.53 -0.59
N LEU A 437 11.53 17.43 -0.37
CA LEU A 437 11.25 18.81 0.08
C LEU A 437 10.48 19.61 -0.97
N ASN A 438 10.84 19.48 -2.24
CA ASN A 438 10.18 20.17 -3.34
C ASN A 438 8.72 19.73 -3.49
N VAL A 439 8.44 18.41 -3.42
CA VAL A 439 7.07 17.91 -3.52
C VAL A 439 6.24 18.25 -2.29
N THR A 440 6.86 18.29 -1.10
CA THR A 440 6.21 18.77 0.13
C THR A 440 5.72 20.20 -0.04
N HIS A 441 6.59 21.11 -0.49
CA HIS A 441 6.19 22.49 -0.77
C HIS A 441 5.14 22.59 -1.89
N ALA A 442 5.32 21.83 -2.98
CA ALA A 442 4.38 21.83 -4.11
C ALA A 442 2.96 21.38 -3.71
N PHE A 443 2.85 20.42 -2.78
CA PHE A 443 1.56 20.02 -2.20
C PHE A 443 0.85 21.20 -1.54
N PHE A 444 1.51 21.95 -0.65
CA PHE A 444 0.89 23.10 0.03
C PHE A 444 0.51 24.21 -0.95
N VAL A 445 1.36 24.47 -1.95
CA VAL A 445 1.03 25.41 -3.04
C VAL A 445 -0.23 24.98 -3.80
N ALA A 446 -0.33 23.69 -4.14
CA ALA A 446 -1.48 23.15 -4.87
C ALA A 446 -2.78 23.22 -4.05
N LEU A 447 -2.71 22.86 -2.77
CA LEU A 447 -3.83 22.90 -1.83
C LEU A 447 -4.36 24.32 -1.64
N CYS A 448 -3.47 25.29 -1.43
CA CYS A 448 -3.83 26.67 -1.12
C CYS A 448 -4.20 27.49 -2.36
N LYS A 449 -4.05 26.92 -3.57
CA LYS A 449 -4.34 27.60 -4.82
C LYS A 449 -5.81 28.02 -4.87
N GLY A 450 -6.05 29.33 -4.98
CA GLY A 450 -7.39 29.90 -5.08
C GLY A 450 -8.11 30.09 -3.75
N VAL A 451 -7.41 30.00 -2.61
CA VAL A 451 -7.87 30.46 -1.30
C VAL A 451 -7.26 31.84 -1.05
N ALA A 452 -8.01 32.78 -0.46
CA ALA A 452 -7.48 34.10 -0.14
C ALA A 452 -6.41 34.00 0.97
N SER A 453 -5.30 34.73 0.84
CA SER A 453 -4.22 34.69 1.85
C SER A 453 -4.70 35.07 3.25
N SER A 454 -5.64 36.01 3.37
CA SER A 454 -6.24 36.42 4.65
C SER A 454 -7.06 35.31 5.32
N GLU A 455 -7.67 34.44 4.51
CA GLU A 455 -8.44 33.29 5.01
C GLU A 455 -7.50 32.23 5.57
N LEU A 456 -6.41 31.91 4.83
CA LEU A 456 -5.37 31.01 5.31
C LEU A 456 -4.67 31.55 6.57
N GLU A 457 -4.36 32.84 6.59
CA GLU A 457 -3.78 33.53 7.75
C GLU A 457 -4.64 33.34 9.00
N TYR A 458 -5.93 33.63 8.89
CA TYR A 458 -6.88 33.42 9.99
C TYR A 458 -6.96 31.95 10.40
N TYR A 459 -6.97 31.04 9.43
CA TYR A 459 -7.16 29.61 9.64
C TYR A 459 -5.99 28.94 10.39
N PHE A 460 -4.75 29.37 10.12
CA PHE A 460 -3.53 28.83 10.71
C PHE A 460 -2.89 29.75 11.76
N LEU A 461 -3.57 30.81 12.19
CA LEU A 461 -3.04 31.79 13.16
C LEU A 461 -2.63 31.14 14.49
N ASP A 462 -3.38 30.15 14.94
CA ASP A 462 -3.11 29.43 16.20
C ASP A 462 -1.85 28.57 16.14
N TYR A 463 -1.37 28.22 14.94
CA TYR A 463 -0.18 27.41 14.74
C TYR A 463 1.13 28.23 14.71
N VAL A 464 1.06 29.57 14.61
CA VAL A 464 2.22 30.48 14.57
C VAL A 464 3.24 30.22 15.70
N PRO A 465 2.85 30.04 16.98
CA PRO A 465 3.83 29.83 18.05
C PRO A 465 4.65 28.55 17.87
N ASP A 466 4.01 27.44 17.48
CA ASP A 466 4.67 26.16 17.29
C ASP A 466 5.54 26.18 16.04
N TRP A 467 5.07 26.84 14.97
CA TRP A 467 5.84 27.10 13.77
C TRP A 467 7.22 27.74 14.05
N LEU A 468 7.24 28.77 14.91
CA LEU A 468 8.46 29.51 15.24
C LEU A 468 9.42 28.71 16.13
N LYS A 469 8.88 27.93 17.08
CA LYS A 469 9.68 27.00 17.90
C LYS A 469 10.43 26.02 17.00
N LEU A 470 9.73 25.48 16.00
CA LEU A 470 10.27 24.50 15.07
C LEU A 470 11.27 25.12 14.09
N GLY A 471 11.01 26.34 13.59
CA GLY A 471 11.97 27.08 12.77
C GLY A 471 13.30 27.33 13.51
N ARG A 472 13.22 27.71 14.79
CA ARG A 472 14.41 27.83 15.66
C ARG A 472 15.11 26.50 15.86
N HIS A 473 14.37 25.42 16.02
CA HIS A 473 14.97 24.09 16.14
C HIS A 473 15.80 23.74 14.90
N LEU A 474 15.28 23.95 13.69
CA LEU A 474 16.03 23.74 12.44
C LEU A 474 17.29 24.62 12.36
N GLN A 475 17.21 25.89 12.77
CA GLN A 475 18.37 26.79 12.84
C GLN A 475 19.43 26.27 13.82
N ILE A 476 19.03 25.82 15.01
CA ILE A 476 19.93 25.22 16.00
C ILE A 476 20.55 23.93 15.46
N LEU A 477 19.78 23.07 14.79
CA LEU A 477 20.32 21.84 14.19
C LEU A 477 21.36 22.12 13.09
N GLY A 478 21.16 23.19 12.32
CA GLY A 478 22.10 23.63 11.28
C GLY A 478 23.35 24.34 11.81
N THR A 479 23.29 24.98 12.98
CA THR A 479 24.37 25.85 13.51
C THR A 479 25.09 25.29 14.73
N CYS A 480 24.40 24.57 15.61
CA CYS A 480 24.87 24.30 16.98
C CYS A 480 25.28 22.84 17.24
N VAL A 481 24.84 21.88 16.45
CA VAL A 481 24.95 20.46 16.88
C VAL A 481 26.39 19.93 16.80
N TYR A 482 27.28 20.51 15.99
CA TYR A 482 28.71 20.23 16.08
C TYR A 482 29.54 21.44 15.65
N ALA A 483 30.51 21.87 16.48
CA ALA A 483 31.59 22.78 16.04
C ALA A 483 32.43 22.19 14.88
N THR A 484 32.13 20.95 14.46
CA THR A 484 32.72 20.16 13.38
C THR A 484 31.67 19.70 12.35
N SER A 485 30.48 20.32 12.27
CA SER A 485 29.47 19.91 11.28
C SER A 485 29.99 20.12 9.86
N SER A 486 29.83 19.11 9.00
CA SER A 486 30.22 19.23 7.60
C SER A 486 29.38 20.30 6.89
N GLU A 487 29.96 20.94 5.86
CA GLU A 487 29.24 21.92 5.02
C GLU A 487 27.94 21.32 4.44
N SER A 488 27.95 20.02 4.10
CA SER A 488 26.78 19.29 3.63
C SER A 488 25.65 19.22 4.66
N HIS A 489 25.99 19.06 5.94
CA HIS A 489 25.01 19.10 7.05
C HIS A 489 24.42 20.50 7.23
N ARG A 490 25.21 21.56 7.10
CA ARG A 490 24.69 22.93 7.17
C ARG A 490 23.73 23.23 6.03
N GLN A 491 24.16 22.97 4.80
CA GLN A 491 23.34 23.14 3.58
C GLN A 491 22.05 22.32 3.64
N HIS A 492 22.08 21.16 4.30
CA HIS A 492 20.89 20.36 4.53
C HIS A 492 19.83 21.11 5.34
N TYR A 493 20.19 21.57 6.54
CA TYR A 493 19.24 22.24 7.44
C TYR A 493 18.84 23.62 6.93
N GLU A 494 19.69 24.30 6.17
CA GLU A 494 19.33 25.52 5.43
C GLU A 494 18.21 25.24 4.44
N LYS A 495 18.30 24.18 3.63
CA LYS A 495 17.26 23.81 2.68
C LYS A 495 15.96 23.36 3.36
N CYS A 496 16.07 22.68 4.51
CA CYS A 496 14.91 22.32 5.32
C CYS A 496 14.21 23.57 5.86
N LEU A 497 14.98 24.53 6.39
CA LEU A 497 14.46 25.80 6.89
C LEU A 497 13.83 26.63 5.76
N GLU A 498 14.48 26.72 4.60
CA GLU A 498 13.97 27.39 3.42
C GLU A 498 12.62 26.78 2.99
N THR A 499 12.53 25.45 2.91
CA THR A 499 11.29 24.75 2.56
C THR A 499 10.20 25.01 3.59
N TRP A 500 10.54 24.97 4.88
CA TRP A 500 9.62 25.32 5.97
C TRP A 500 9.09 26.73 5.74
N LEU A 501 9.96 27.75 5.65
CA LEU A 501 9.55 29.14 5.45
C LEU A 501 8.66 29.35 4.21
N LYS A 502 8.94 28.64 3.10
CA LYS A 502 8.08 28.66 1.91
C LYS A 502 6.67 28.14 2.21
N ILE A 503 6.55 27.05 2.96
CA ILE A 503 5.24 26.52 3.38
C ILE A 503 4.51 27.56 4.25
N ALA A 504 5.17 28.19 5.21
CA ALA A 504 4.54 29.23 6.04
C ALA A 504 4.07 30.44 5.23
N HIS A 505 4.82 30.83 4.18
CA HIS A 505 4.39 31.88 3.28
C HIS A 505 3.09 31.50 2.56
N VAL A 506 3.01 30.27 2.03
CA VAL A 506 1.83 29.76 1.33
C VAL A 506 0.62 29.68 2.26
N LEU A 507 0.83 29.32 3.54
CA LEU A 507 -0.23 29.24 4.55
C LEU A 507 -0.62 30.60 5.17
N GLY A 508 -0.02 31.71 4.74
CA GLY A 508 -0.28 33.05 5.31
C GLY A 508 0.29 33.29 6.70
N ILE A 509 1.03 32.32 7.26
CA ILE A 509 1.61 32.37 8.62
C ILE A 509 2.61 33.52 8.75
N LEU A 510 3.42 33.79 7.71
CA LEU A 510 4.39 34.89 7.74
C LEU A 510 3.72 36.27 7.76
N SER A 511 2.63 36.44 7.01
CA SER A 511 1.87 37.70 7.00
C SER A 511 1.23 37.98 8.36
N ALA A 512 0.72 36.96 9.06
CA ALA A 512 0.28 37.06 10.45
C ALA A 512 1.39 37.51 11.40
N THR A 513 2.63 37.05 11.20
CA THR A 513 3.74 37.48 12.06
C THR A 513 4.13 38.94 11.87
N GLU A 514 3.94 39.49 10.66
CA GLU A 514 4.22 40.89 10.32
C GLU A 514 3.08 41.83 10.74
N SER A 515 1.82 41.36 10.72
CA SER A 515 0.64 42.14 11.11
C SER A 515 0.49 42.26 12.64
N HIS A 516 0.96 41.27 13.41
CA HIS A 516 0.91 41.24 14.88
C HIS A 516 2.16 41.80 15.59
N VAL A 517 2.90 42.72 14.96
CA VAL A 517 4.11 43.37 15.50
C VAL A 517 3.78 44.29 16.69
N GLY A 518 3.58 43.66 17.85
CA GLY A 518 3.80 44.20 19.19
C GLY A 518 4.81 43.37 20.00
N SER A 519 5.30 42.26 19.44
CA SER A 519 6.30 41.37 20.06
C SER A 519 7.66 41.50 19.36
N PRO A 520 8.71 42.00 20.04
CA PRO A 520 10.04 42.20 19.44
C PRO A 520 10.68 40.88 18.96
N VAL A 521 10.30 39.76 19.55
CA VAL A 521 10.78 38.42 19.19
C VAL A 521 10.19 37.92 17.86
N LEU A 522 8.95 38.31 17.55
CA LEU A 522 8.30 37.99 16.28
C LEU A 522 8.85 38.86 15.15
N ALA A 523 9.11 40.14 15.43
CA ALA A 523 9.74 41.05 14.48
C ALA A 523 11.16 40.59 14.08
N GLU A 524 11.95 40.07 15.02
CA GLU A 524 13.30 39.56 14.73
C GLU A 524 13.26 38.28 13.87
N LEU A 525 12.32 37.36 14.12
CA LEU A 525 12.15 36.15 13.31
C LEU A 525 11.55 36.44 11.94
N ALA A 526 10.57 37.34 11.84
CA ALA A 526 10.02 37.80 10.56
C ALA A 526 11.11 38.50 9.74
N LEU A 527 11.91 39.36 10.37
CA LEU A 527 13.06 40.00 9.72
C LEU A 527 14.11 38.96 9.29
N THR A 528 14.37 37.94 10.11
CA THR A 528 15.32 36.85 9.78
C THR A 528 14.79 35.97 8.63
N ALA A 529 13.50 35.63 8.64
CA ALA A 529 12.84 34.85 7.59
C ALA A 529 12.74 35.63 6.27
N HIS A 530 12.34 36.90 6.33
CA HIS A 530 12.27 37.82 5.19
C HIS A 530 13.66 38.07 4.59
N THR A 531 14.67 38.23 5.44
CA THR A 531 16.08 38.34 5.01
C THR A 531 16.56 37.03 4.40
N ALA A 532 16.26 35.88 5.00
CA ALA A 532 16.63 34.57 4.46
C ALA A 532 15.97 34.29 3.09
N ILE A 533 14.67 34.54 2.93
CA ILE A 533 13.94 34.36 1.67
C ILE A 533 14.46 35.32 0.59
N THR A 534 14.69 36.59 0.94
CA THR A 534 15.19 37.59 -0.02
C THR A 534 16.64 37.31 -0.44
N VAL A 535 17.50 36.86 0.48
CA VAL A 535 18.90 36.48 0.19
C VAL A 535 18.96 35.20 -0.66
N VAL A 536 18.14 34.19 -0.37
CA VAL A 536 18.09 32.94 -1.14
C VAL A 536 17.57 33.15 -2.56
N ASN A 537 16.57 34.03 -2.74
CA ASN A 537 16.00 34.30 -4.05
C ASN A 537 16.84 35.23 -4.93
N GLN A 538 17.86 35.91 -4.39
CA GLN A 538 18.58 36.97 -5.12
C GLN A 538 20.10 36.80 -5.27
N TRP A 539 20.77 35.80 -4.67
CA TRP A 539 22.24 35.84 -4.61
C TRP A 539 23.01 34.57 -4.99
N PRO A 540 23.98 34.67 -5.94
CA PRO A 540 25.01 33.66 -6.12
C PRO A 540 26.18 33.92 -5.15
N GLY A 541 26.32 33.06 -4.14
CA GLY A 541 27.59 32.78 -3.44
C GLY A 541 28.22 33.87 -2.56
N SER A 542 27.92 33.85 -1.25
CA SER A 542 28.91 33.77 -0.14
C SER A 542 28.27 34.20 1.20
N MET A 543 28.50 33.39 2.24
CA MET A 543 27.77 33.40 3.53
C MET A 543 28.45 34.23 4.62
N GLU A 544 29.46 35.03 4.26
CA GLU A 544 30.27 35.78 5.21
C GLU A 544 29.56 37.03 5.75
N THR A 545 28.63 37.59 4.96
CA THR A 545 27.81 38.75 5.31
C THR A 545 26.70 38.42 6.32
N LEU A 546 26.16 37.20 6.28
CA LEU A 546 25.08 36.75 7.17
C LEU A 546 25.60 36.52 8.60
N LEU A 547 26.84 36.03 8.74
CA LEU A 547 27.54 35.91 10.02
C LEU A 547 27.94 37.27 10.62
N GLN A 548 28.26 38.27 9.79
CA GLN A 548 28.54 39.63 10.26
C GLN A 548 27.30 40.38 10.76
N LEU A 549 26.12 40.07 10.23
CA LEU A 549 24.84 40.63 10.70
C LEU A 549 24.38 40.01 12.02
N LEU A 550 24.59 38.70 12.22
CA LEU A 550 24.24 37.99 13.45
C LEU A 550 25.23 38.26 14.62
N GLY A 551 26.47 38.65 14.33
CA GLY A 551 27.50 38.95 15.33
C GLY A 551 27.41 40.32 16.01
N ARG A 552 26.38 41.14 15.74
CA ARG A 552 26.26 42.53 16.24
C ARG A 552 25.12 42.76 17.24
N CYS A 553 24.62 41.73 17.93
CA CYS A 553 23.70 41.91 19.06
C CYS A 553 24.45 42.05 20.39
N PRO A 554 24.23 43.13 21.17
CA PRO A 554 24.83 43.27 22.50
C PRO A 554 24.09 42.39 23.52
N PHE A 555 24.83 41.57 24.26
CA PHE A 555 24.34 40.88 25.45
C PHE A 555 23.98 41.90 26.56
N PRO A 556 22.92 41.69 27.36
CA PRO A 556 22.72 42.48 28.57
C PRO A 556 23.79 42.10 29.60
N GLN A 557 24.57 43.09 30.03
CA GLN A 557 25.52 42.97 31.13
C GLN A 557 24.79 42.82 32.47
N GLN A 558 25.22 41.81 33.23
CA GLN A 558 25.22 41.64 34.70
C GLN A 558 24.26 42.48 35.54
N VAL A 559 23.35 41.78 36.24
CA VAL A 559 22.62 42.26 37.42
C VAL A 559 23.59 42.31 38.63
N PRO A 560 23.59 43.36 39.46
CA PRO A 560 24.46 43.44 40.63
C PRO A 560 23.93 42.62 41.82
N ASP A 561 24.89 42.05 42.55
CA ASP A 561 24.77 41.25 43.76
C ASP A 561 23.82 41.85 44.82
N THR A 562 22.90 41.02 45.32
CA THR A 562 22.15 41.28 46.56
C THR A 562 22.75 40.43 47.69
N PRO A 563 23.01 41.00 48.88
CA PRO A 563 23.74 40.29 49.93
C PRO A 563 22.88 39.27 50.67
N ARG A 564 23.49 38.11 50.92
CA ARG A 564 22.99 37.00 51.73
C ARG A 564 22.56 37.47 53.13
N ARG A 565 21.32 37.17 53.52
CA ARG A 565 20.94 37.01 54.93
C ARG A 565 20.83 35.53 55.24
N ALA A 566 21.67 35.08 56.16
CA ALA A 566 21.59 33.78 56.80
C ALA A 566 20.40 33.76 57.78
N ILE A 567 19.56 32.72 57.69
CA ILE A 567 18.80 32.21 58.84
C ILE A 567 18.90 30.69 58.83
N THR A 568 19.24 30.20 60.02
CA THR A 568 19.59 28.86 60.47
C THR A 568 18.48 27.81 60.39
N THR A 569 18.93 26.58 60.19
CA THR A 569 18.29 25.27 60.44
C THR A 569 17.18 25.24 61.51
N ARG A 570 16.01 24.74 61.09
CA ARG A 570 15.42 23.48 61.60
C ARG A 570 14.47 22.88 60.58
#